data_AF-A0A6F8ZNQ4-F1
#
_entry.id   AF-A0A6F8ZNQ4-F1
#
_cell.length_a   1.000
_cell.length_b   1.000
_cell.length_c   1.000
_cell.angle_alpha   90.00
_cell.angle_beta   90.00
_cell.angle_gamma   90.00
#
_symmetry.space_group_name_H-M   'P 1'
#
loop_
_entity.id
_entity.type
_entity.pdbx_description
1 polymer ?
#
loop_
_entity_poly.entity_id
_entity_poly.type
_entity_poly.pdbx_seq_one_letter_code
_entity_poly.pdbx_strand_id
1 'polypeptide(L)'
;MCPRMPAECLAGQILDHCNCCPVCASGEGEACGGNGKLGDPVCAEGLECSVSGGVGYSATVRRRGKSGVCACKTTDPVCGSDGVSYRNICELKRVSNRALKLQQPPVLFIQRGVCGKGK
;
A
#
# COMPACT_ATOMS: atom_id res chain seq x y z
N MET A 1 12.14 -21.43 6.47
CA MET A 1 12.97 -20.32 6.96
C MET A 1 12.71 -19.12 6.07
N CYS A 2 12.39 -17.96 6.64
CA CYS A 2 12.11 -16.75 5.87
C CYS A 2 13.40 -16.09 5.38
N PRO A 3 13.40 -15.45 4.19
CA PRO A 3 14.53 -14.69 3.72
C PRO A 3 14.81 -13.48 4.62
N ARG A 4 16.06 -13.01 4.64
CA ARG A 4 16.41 -11.76 5.33
C ARG A 4 15.74 -10.59 4.61
N MET A 5 15.01 -9.80 5.38
CA MET A 5 14.26 -8.65 4.90
C MET A 5 15.16 -7.40 4.88
N PRO A 6 15.00 -6.49 3.89
CA PRO A 6 15.69 -5.20 3.91
C PRO A 6 15.22 -4.34 5.10
N ALA A 7 16.11 -3.52 5.65
CA ALA A 7 15.83 -2.68 6.82
C ALA A 7 14.83 -1.52 6.55
N GLU A 8 14.57 -1.24 5.27
CA GLU A 8 13.88 -0.04 4.80
C GLU A 8 12.67 -0.37 3.92
N CYS A 9 11.49 -0.52 4.56
CA CYS A 9 10.22 -0.55 3.86
C CYS A 9 9.49 0.78 4.01
N LEU A 10 9.33 1.51 2.91
CA LEU A 10 8.65 2.81 2.88
C LEU A 10 7.13 2.68 3.05
N ALA A 11 6.53 1.62 2.50
CA ALA A 11 5.10 1.35 2.63
C ALA A 11 4.76 0.46 3.84
N GLY A 12 5.74 0.18 4.71
CA GLY A 12 5.56 -0.68 5.89
C GLY A 12 5.84 -2.17 5.63
N GLN A 13 5.61 -2.97 6.66
CA GLN A 13 5.83 -4.42 6.65
C GLN A 13 4.48 -5.13 6.63
N ILE A 14 4.36 -6.18 5.82
CA ILE A 14 3.19 -7.05 5.78
C ILE A 14 3.65 -8.50 5.68
N LEU A 15 2.76 -9.45 5.95
CA LEU A 15 3.04 -10.85 5.67
C LEU A 15 2.82 -11.16 4.19
N ASP A 16 3.54 -12.16 3.68
CA ASP A 16 3.33 -12.69 2.33
C ASP A 16 1.93 -13.32 2.17
N HIS A 17 1.59 -13.75 0.95
CA HIS A 17 0.27 -14.32 0.65
C HIS A 17 -0.09 -15.58 1.48
N CYS A 18 0.91 -16.35 1.91
CA CYS A 18 0.75 -17.52 2.77
C CYS A 18 0.74 -17.16 4.27
N ASN A 19 0.82 -15.86 4.63
CA ASN A 19 0.91 -15.35 5.99
C ASN A 19 2.09 -15.95 6.81
N CYS A 20 3.22 -16.23 6.17
CA CYS A 20 4.31 -16.98 6.79
C CYS A 20 5.55 -16.13 7.09
N CYS A 21 5.88 -15.18 6.21
CA CYS A 21 7.10 -14.40 6.26
C CYS A 21 6.81 -12.89 6.14
N PRO A 22 7.49 -12.05 6.94
CA PRO A 22 7.43 -10.60 6.77
C PRO A 22 8.14 -10.19 5.47
N VAL A 23 7.48 -9.35 4.70
CA VAL A 23 7.98 -8.76 3.45
C VAL A 23 7.75 -7.25 3.47
N CYS A 24 8.54 -6.51 2.69
CA CYS A 24 8.19 -5.11 2.44
C CYS A 24 6.90 -5.06 1.63
N ALA A 25 5.99 -4.22 2.08
CA ALA A 25 4.78 -3.98 1.31
C ALA A 25 5.05 -3.05 0.12
N SER A 26 4.30 -3.26 -0.95
CA SER A 26 4.25 -2.39 -2.13
C SER A 26 3.41 -1.15 -1.82
N GLY A 27 3.93 0.03 -2.17
CA GLY A 27 3.24 1.31 -2.03
C GLY A 27 2.24 1.57 -3.16
N GLU A 28 1.46 2.65 -3.05
CA GLU A 28 0.55 3.04 -4.13
C GLU A 28 1.30 3.30 -5.44
N GLY A 29 0.86 2.67 -6.54
CA GLY A 29 1.50 2.70 -7.86
C GLY A 29 2.54 1.60 -8.10
N GLU A 30 2.98 0.90 -7.05
CA GLU A 30 3.95 -0.19 -7.18
C GLU A 30 3.29 -1.48 -7.68
N ALA A 31 4.10 -2.37 -8.26
CA ALA A 31 3.62 -3.66 -8.73
C ALA A 31 3.05 -4.51 -7.58
N CYS A 32 2.06 -5.33 -7.90
CA CYS A 32 1.46 -6.27 -6.98
C CYS A 32 1.02 -7.56 -7.67
N GLY A 33 0.85 -8.59 -6.84
CA GLY A 33 0.38 -9.89 -7.27
C GLY A 33 1.40 -10.67 -8.09
N GLY A 34 0.99 -11.86 -8.52
CA GLY A 34 1.90 -12.86 -9.02
C GLY A 34 1.25 -14.24 -8.99
N ASN A 35 2.05 -15.30 -8.89
CA ASN A 35 1.58 -16.68 -8.96
C ASN A 35 1.38 -17.33 -7.58
N GLY A 36 1.49 -16.58 -6.49
CA GLY A 36 1.47 -17.08 -5.12
C GLY A 36 2.82 -17.68 -4.70
N LYS A 37 3.92 -17.11 -5.18
CA LYS A 37 5.29 -17.45 -4.80
C LYS A 37 5.75 -16.55 -3.64
N LEU A 38 6.64 -17.09 -2.81
CA LEU A 38 7.30 -16.31 -1.77
C LEU A 38 8.10 -15.17 -2.43
N GLY A 39 7.82 -13.94 -2.01
CA GLY A 39 8.41 -12.73 -2.59
C GLY A 39 7.58 -12.09 -3.71
N ASP A 40 6.41 -12.64 -4.06
CA ASP A 40 5.45 -11.91 -4.87
C ASP A 40 5.06 -10.59 -4.14
N PRO A 41 5.00 -9.46 -4.85
CA PRO A 41 4.74 -8.17 -4.22
C PRO A 41 3.32 -8.09 -3.66
N VAL A 42 3.21 -7.68 -2.40
CA VAL A 42 1.95 -7.56 -1.66
C VAL A 42 1.72 -6.09 -1.30
N CYS A 43 0.54 -5.57 -1.64
CA CYS A 43 0.20 -4.19 -1.32
C CYS A 43 0.14 -3.93 0.19
N ALA A 44 0.54 -2.73 0.60
CA ALA A 44 0.46 -2.32 1.99
C ALA A 44 -0.96 -2.18 2.51
N GLU A 45 -1.08 -2.00 3.83
CA GLU A 45 -2.37 -1.85 4.47
C GLU A 45 -3.14 -0.64 3.93
N GLY A 46 -4.36 -0.90 3.47
CA GLY A 46 -5.25 0.12 2.88
C GLY A 46 -5.13 0.24 1.36
N LEU A 47 -4.25 -0.54 0.72
CA LEU A 47 -4.14 -0.67 -0.72
C LEU A 47 -4.82 -1.97 -1.20
N GLU A 48 -5.23 -1.98 -2.46
CA GLU A 48 -5.75 -3.14 -3.18
C GLU A 48 -5.00 -3.34 -4.49
N CYS A 49 -4.78 -4.60 -4.87
CA CYS A 49 -4.10 -4.92 -6.12
C CYS A 49 -5.05 -4.77 -7.30
N SER A 50 -4.93 -3.66 -8.03
CA SER A 50 -5.72 -3.37 -9.22
C SER A 50 -5.06 -3.99 -10.45
N VAL A 51 -5.76 -4.93 -11.10
CA VAL A 51 -5.25 -5.66 -12.27
C VAL A 51 -5.83 -5.08 -13.56
N SER A 52 -4.99 -4.47 -14.39
CA SER A 52 -5.37 -4.06 -15.73
C SER A 52 -5.24 -5.26 -16.69
N GLY A 53 -6.35 -5.99 -16.92
CA GLY A 53 -6.43 -6.96 -18.03
C GLY A 53 -6.34 -8.46 -17.70
N GLY A 54 -6.63 -8.88 -16.46
CA GLY A 54 -6.74 -10.30 -16.12
C GLY A 54 -8.19 -10.75 -15.96
N VAL A 55 -8.67 -11.61 -16.86
CA VAL A 55 -10.02 -12.23 -16.82
C VAL A 55 -10.30 -12.81 -15.44
N GLY A 56 -11.45 -12.43 -14.87
CA GLY A 56 -11.97 -13.03 -13.65
C GLY A 56 -12.29 -14.51 -13.86
N TYR A 57 -11.86 -15.33 -12.90
CA TYR A 57 -12.37 -16.65 -12.53
C TYR A 57 -12.66 -17.66 -13.66
N SER A 58 -11.79 -18.67 -13.78
CA SER A 58 -12.28 -20.02 -14.07
C SER A 58 -11.43 -21.04 -13.32
N ALA A 59 -12.09 -21.90 -12.54
CA ALA A 59 -11.48 -22.96 -11.74
C ALA A 59 -10.69 -24.01 -12.57
N THR A 60 -10.71 -23.88 -13.90
CA THR A 60 -10.18 -24.85 -14.86
C THR A 60 -8.93 -24.38 -15.61
N VAL A 61 -8.50 -23.12 -15.48
CA VAL A 61 -7.29 -22.60 -16.13
C VAL A 61 -6.24 -22.27 -15.08
N ARG A 62 -5.01 -22.79 -15.26
CA ARG A 62 -3.84 -22.56 -14.37
C ARG A 62 -3.79 -21.09 -13.94
N ARG A 63 -3.57 -20.82 -12.64
CA ARG A 63 -3.40 -19.48 -12.04
C ARG A 63 -2.48 -18.63 -12.94
N ARG A 64 -3.05 -17.81 -13.83
CA ARG A 64 -2.27 -16.78 -14.53
C ARG A 64 -1.97 -15.74 -13.48
N GLY A 65 -0.69 -15.50 -13.24
CA GLY A 65 -0.24 -14.54 -12.26
C GLY A 65 -0.98 -13.21 -12.40
N LYS A 66 -1.63 -12.78 -11.32
CA LYS A 66 -2.40 -11.54 -11.30
C LYS A 66 -1.43 -10.38 -11.09
N SER A 67 -0.65 -10.04 -12.11
CA SER A 67 0.21 -8.85 -12.07
C SER A 67 -0.67 -7.61 -12.19
N GLY A 68 -0.55 -6.71 -11.23
CA GLY A 68 -1.30 -5.46 -11.17
C GLY A 68 -0.48 -4.36 -10.51
N VAL A 69 -1.16 -3.28 -10.14
CA VAL A 69 -0.61 -2.16 -9.39
C VAL A 69 -1.39 -1.92 -8.10
N CYS A 70 -0.71 -1.56 -7.02
CA CYS A 70 -1.37 -1.21 -5.78
C CYS A 70 -2.09 0.13 -5.91
N ALA A 71 -3.40 0.13 -5.72
CA ALA A 71 -4.23 1.32 -5.68
C ALA A 71 -4.80 1.52 -4.28
N CYS A 72 -5.01 2.77 -3.84
CA CYS A 72 -5.66 3.03 -2.56
C CYS A 72 -7.12 2.60 -2.59
N LYS A 73 -7.56 1.95 -1.52
CA LYS A 73 -8.98 1.58 -1.35
C LYS A 73 -9.90 2.78 -1.29
N THR A 74 -9.40 3.90 -0.77
CA THR A 74 -10.15 5.15 -0.61
C THR A 74 -9.46 6.23 -1.41
N THR A 75 -10.19 6.90 -2.29
CA THR A 75 -9.68 8.02 -3.10
C THR A 75 -10.12 9.38 -2.58
N ASP A 76 -10.85 9.43 -1.46
CA ASP A 76 -11.32 10.67 -0.85
C ASP A 76 -10.14 11.47 -0.27
N PRO A 77 -10.09 12.79 -0.50
CA PRO A 77 -9.04 13.64 0.04
C PRO A 77 -9.10 13.69 1.57
N VAL A 78 -7.95 13.94 2.20
CA VAL A 78 -7.82 14.00 3.65
C VAL A 78 -6.95 15.18 4.07
N CYS A 79 -7.14 15.65 5.30
CA CYS A 79 -6.34 16.72 5.88
C CYS A 79 -5.32 16.15 6.86
N GLY A 80 -4.06 16.53 6.68
CA GLY A 80 -2.95 16.19 7.55
C GLY A 80 -2.73 17.18 8.70
N SER A 81 -2.00 16.75 9.72
CA SER A 81 -1.61 17.59 10.89
C SER A 81 -0.63 18.70 10.55
N ASP A 82 -0.03 18.62 9.36
CA ASP A 82 0.80 19.65 8.74
C ASP A 82 -0.01 20.74 8.03
N GLY A 83 -1.35 20.65 8.06
CA GLY A 83 -2.25 21.56 7.36
C GLY A 83 -2.30 21.34 5.84
N VAL A 84 -1.69 20.27 5.34
CA VAL A 84 -1.67 19.92 3.92
C VAL A 84 -2.82 18.96 3.61
N SER A 85 -3.45 19.18 2.46
CA SER A 85 -4.47 18.27 1.94
C SER A 85 -3.81 17.21 1.06
N TYR A 86 -4.08 15.96 1.38
CA TYR A 86 -3.59 14.80 0.64
C TYR A 86 -4.69 14.25 -0.26
N ARG A 87 -4.32 13.74 -1.43
CA ARG A 87 -5.30 13.22 -2.41
C ARG A 87 -6.11 12.05 -1.86
N ASN A 88 -5.50 11.28 -0.96
CA ASN A 88 -6.12 10.16 -0.26
C ASN A 88 -5.34 9.79 1.01
N ILE A 89 -5.90 8.87 1.80
CA ILE A 89 -5.28 8.38 3.04
C ILE A 89 -3.96 7.62 2.81
N CYS A 90 -3.80 6.95 1.68
CA CYS A 90 -2.58 6.20 1.37
C CYS A 90 -1.40 7.14 1.10
N GLU A 91 -1.64 8.28 0.44
CA GLU A 91 -0.63 9.32 0.22
C GLU A 91 -0.17 9.95 1.54
N LEU A 92 -1.11 10.28 2.45
CA LEU A 92 -0.78 10.78 3.78
C LEU A 92 0.10 9.77 4.54
N LYS A 93 -0.30 8.49 4.58
CA LYS A 93 0.48 7.43 5.23
C LYS A 93 1.89 7.31 4.64
N ARG A 94 2.04 7.41 3.32
CA ARG A 94 3.36 7.37 2.65
C ARG A 94 4.26 8.51 3.11
N VAL A 95 3.74 9.73 3.19
CA VAL A 95 4.50 10.89 3.67
C VAL A 95 4.83 10.76 5.15
N SER A 96 3.87 10.32 5.97
CA SER A 96 4.05 10.06 7.40
C SER A 96 5.15 9.02 7.67
N ASN A 97 5.13 7.89 6.96
CA ASN A 97 6.15 6.86 7.06
C ASN A 97 7.53 7.37 6.67
N ARG A 98 7.61 8.19 5.60
CA ARG A 98 8.89 8.81 5.20
C ARG A 98 9.42 9.75 6.28
N ALA A 99 8.56 10.56 6.89
CA ALA A 99 8.95 11.44 8.00
C ALA A 99 9.49 10.63 9.18
N LEU A 100 8.81 9.55 9.60
CA LEU A 100 9.27 8.65 10.65
C LEU A 100 10.66 8.05 10.35
N LYS A 101 10.89 7.62 9.11
CA LYS A 101 12.20 7.09 8.68
C LYS A 101 13.31 8.14 8.75
N LEU A 102 12.98 9.40 8.46
CA LEU A 102 13.90 10.54 8.57
C LEU A 102 13.99 11.11 9.99
N GLN A 103 13.42 10.43 11.00
CA GLN A 103 13.36 10.90 12.39
C GLN A 103 12.69 12.28 12.52
N GLN A 104 11.73 12.57 11.65
CA GLN A 104 10.90 13.77 11.65
C GLN A 104 9.52 13.48 12.25
N PRO A 105 8.81 14.50 12.76
CA PRO A 105 7.45 14.31 13.25
C PRO A 105 6.53 13.76 12.14
N PRO A 106 5.77 12.67 12.41
CA PRO A 106 4.85 12.10 11.43
C PRO A 106 3.70 13.04 11.12
N VAL A 107 3.19 12.97 9.89
CA VAL A 107 1.93 13.61 9.52
C VAL A 107 0.79 12.72 9.98
N LEU A 108 -0.11 13.26 10.80
CA LEU A 108 -1.28 12.57 11.33
C LEU A 108 -2.52 12.92 10.51
N PHE A 109 -3.43 11.98 10.39
CA PHE A 109 -4.75 12.23 9.83
C PHE A 109 -5.59 13.05 10.81
N ILE A 110 -6.09 14.21 10.37
CA ILE A 110 -6.94 15.10 11.18
C ILE A 110 -8.41 14.89 10.83
N GLN A 111 -8.76 15.04 9.55
CA GLN A 111 -10.15 14.95 9.10
C GLN A 111 -10.24 14.46 7.66
N ARG A 112 -11.44 13.96 7.30
CA ARG A 112 -11.80 13.69 5.90
C ARG A 112 -12.04 15.01 5.19
N GLY A 113 -11.73 15.04 3.89
CA GLY A 113 -11.78 16.25 3.08
C GLY A 113 -10.49 17.08 3.16
N VAL A 114 -10.44 18.14 2.36
CA VAL A 114 -9.31 19.07 2.31
C VAL A 114 -9.25 19.94 3.57
N CYS A 115 -8.04 20.35 3.95
CA CYS A 115 -7.82 21.31 5.03
C CYS A 115 -8.46 22.67 4.69
N GLY A 116 -8.79 23.44 5.73
CA GLY A 116 -9.30 24.82 5.57
C GLY A 116 -10.74 24.94 5.07
N LYS A 117 -11.43 23.84 4.72
CA LYS A 117 -12.89 23.84 4.56
C LYS A 117 -13.55 23.66 5.94
N GLY A 118 -13.50 24.72 6.75
CA GLY A 118 -14.45 24.88 7.85
C GLY A 118 -15.85 25.05 7.25
N LYS A 119 -16.83 24.32 7.78
CA LYS A 119 -18.22 24.75 7.68
C LYS A 119 -18.54 25.61 8.89
#